data_AF-A0A0P6Q5H2-F1
#
_entry.id   AF-A0A0P6Q5H2-F1
#
_cell.length_a   1.000
_cell.length_b   1.000
_cell.length_c   1.000
_cell.angle_alpha   90.00
_cell.angle_beta   90.00
_cell.angle_gamma   90.00
#
_symmetry.space_group_name_H-M   'P 1'
#
loop_
_entity.id
_entity.type
_entity.pdbx_description
1 polymer ?
#
loop_
_entity_poly.entity_id
_entity_poly.type
_entity_poly.pdbx_seq_one_letter_code
_entity_poly.pdbx_strand_id
1 'polypeptide(L)'
;MEEACCRDHKALAALRPPQRRGGEGPGIWEDEEERRFYENLVDLKGKVPAVLLEDGKKKKGEADEQAKNKDVDLPNGVTSEDKGERPGQPVESTPRETDDQSTAIVNKTVGAQVDTLLARLPELQHKDAVDQLALEFCFLNSKASRNRLIKAMQDVPKGRTDLLPLYARLVATLGQYLPDIPQGLISYLDEEFRSLQRRKQKEFLGQVRTSNIRYLAELTKFGVVPEHVIFHCFK
;
A
#
# COMPACT_ATOMS: atom_id res chain seq x y z
N MET A 1 -1.74 -51.75 -2.83
CA MET A 1 -2.30 -50.56 -2.14
C MET A 1 -1.27 -49.45 -2.26
N GLU A 2 -0.89 -48.96 -3.44
CA GLU A 2 -1.67 -48.41 -4.56
C GLU A 2 -2.59 -47.24 -4.19
N GLU A 3 -2.11 -46.06 -4.63
CA GLU A 3 -2.81 -44.88 -5.15
C GLU A 3 -3.86 -44.11 -4.33
N ALA A 4 -3.56 -42.83 -4.08
CA ALA A 4 -4.35 -41.65 -4.49
C ALA A 4 -3.68 -40.38 -3.89
N CYS A 5 -2.77 -39.72 -4.60
CA CYS A 5 -3.02 -38.69 -5.63
C CYS A 5 -3.81 -37.47 -5.11
N CYS A 6 -3.04 -36.40 -4.84
CA CYS A 6 -3.29 -34.99 -5.11
C CYS A 6 -4.74 -34.54 -5.43
N ARG A 7 -5.32 -33.74 -4.54
CA ARG A 7 -6.37 -32.70 -4.74
C ARG A 7 -6.74 -32.23 -3.32
N ASP A 8 -6.75 -30.97 -2.89
CA ASP A 8 -7.14 -29.75 -3.58
C ASP A 8 -6.44 -28.53 -2.94
N HIS A 9 -5.57 -27.86 -3.70
CA HIS A 9 -5.02 -26.54 -3.36
C HIS A 9 -5.90 -25.42 -3.97
N LYS A 10 -7.22 -25.61 -3.94
CA LYS A 10 -8.17 -24.74 -4.68
C LYS A 10 -9.44 -24.47 -3.87
N ALA A 11 -9.30 -23.87 -2.69
CA ALA A 11 -10.44 -23.45 -1.87
C ALA A 11 -10.30 -22.02 -1.30
N LEU A 12 -9.71 -21.10 -2.06
CA LEU A 12 -9.60 -19.68 -1.65
C LEU A 12 -10.05 -18.68 -2.74
N ALA A 13 -10.83 -19.14 -3.73
CA ALA A 13 -11.33 -18.32 -4.83
C ALA A 13 -12.88 -18.21 -4.87
N ALA A 14 -13.57 -18.37 -3.74
CA ALA A 14 -15.03 -18.46 -3.70
C ALA A 14 -15.73 -17.44 -2.79
N LEU A 15 -15.14 -16.25 -2.59
CA LEU A 15 -15.88 -15.10 -2.06
C LEU A 15 -16.18 -14.12 -3.19
N ARG A 16 -16.98 -14.58 -4.17
CA ARG A 16 -17.69 -13.66 -5.07
C ARG A 16 -18.92 -13.18 -4.28
N PRO A 17 -19.08 -11.87 -4.05
CA PRO A 17 -20.28 -11.36 -3.37
C PRO A 17 -21.53 -11.75 -4.18
N PRO A 18 -22.69 -11.94 -3.52
CA PRO A 18 -23.90 -12.38 -4.17
C PRO A 18 -24.27 -11.39 -5.26
N GLN A 19 -24.27 -11.83 -6.53
CA GLN A 19 -24.80 -11.03 -7.61
C GLN A 19 -26.30 -10.84 -7.37
N ARG A 20 -26.67 -9.63 -6.93
CA ARG A 20 -28.06 -9.25 -6.80
C ARG A 20 -28.65 -9.13 -8.20
N ARG A 21 -29.77 -9.83 -8.35
CA ARG A 21 -30.70 -9.87 -9.48
C ARG A 21 -30.81 -8.51 -10.20
N GLY A 22 -30.67 -8.54 -11.52
CA GLY A 22 -30.63 -7.37 -12.39
C GLY A 22 -31.82 -6.44 -12.23
N GLY A 23 -31.50 -5.16 -12.13
CA GLY A 23 -32.33 -4.04 -12.54
C GLY A 23 -31.46 -3.15 -13.40
N GLU A 24 -31.93 -2.75 -14.58
CA GLU A 24 -31.26 -1.79 -15.48
C GLU A 24 -31.38 -0.35 -14.91
N GLY A 25 -30.89 -0.16 -13.70
CA GLY A 25 -30.82 1.12 -13.01
C GLY A 25 -29.60 1.19 -12.10
N PRO A 26 -29.30 2.34 -11.50
CA PRO A 26 -28.07 2.54 -10.73
C PRO A 26 -28.00 1.70 -9.44
N GLY A 27 -29.03 0.91 -9.11
CA GLY A 27 -28.99 -0.01 -7.97
C GLY A 27 -29.00 0.74 -6.64
N ILE A 28 -27.95 0.55 -5.84
CA ILE A 28 -27.76 1.27 -4.56
C ILE A 28 -27.12 2.66 -4.74
N TRP A 29 -26.74 3.01 -5.97
CA TRP A 29 -26.03 4.25 -6.31
C TRP A 29 -27.02 5.36 -6.71
N GLU A 30 -26.61 6.62 -6.50
CA GLU A 30 -27.44 7.78 -6.83
C GLU A 30 -27.68 7.88 -8.35
N ASP A 31 -26.64 7.61 -9.14
CA ASP A 31 -26.70 7.58 -10.59
C ASP A 31 -25.69 6.58 -11.20
N GLU A 32 -25.74 6.46 -12.53
CA GLU A 32 -24.87 5.57 -13.30
C GLU A 32 -23.40 6.05 -13.30
N GLU A 33 -23.14 7.34 -13.11
CA GLU A 33 -21.79 7.89 -13.04
C GLU A 33 -21.11 7.51 -11.72
N GLU A 34 -21.83 7.63 -10.61
CA GLU A 34 -21.39 7.21 -9.29
C GLU A 34 -21.14 5.70 -9.26
N ARG A 35 -22.07 4.89 -9.81
CA ARG A 35 -21.86 3.45 -9.95
C ARG A 35 -20.58 3.13 -10.71
N ARG A 36 -20.33 3.81 -11.84
CA ARG A 36 -19.09 3.63 -12.62
C ARG A 36 -17.86 4.09 -11.85
N PHE A 37 -17.98 5.08 -10.98
CA PHE A 37 -16.88 5.54 -10.14
C PHE A 37 -16.47 4.51 -9.08
N TYR A 38 -17.41 3.81 -8.45
CA TYR A 38 -17.07 2.83 -7.40
C TYR A 38 -16.88 1.40 -7.90
N GLU A 39 -17.62 0.96 -8.94
CA GLU A 39 -17.59 -0.43 -9.41
C GLU A 39 -16.62 -0.65 -10.58
N ASN A 40 -16.43 0.33 -11.46
CA ASN A 40 -15.62 0.18 -12.67
C ASN A 40 -14.21 0.76 -12.46
N LEU A 41 -13.35 -0.04 -11.85
CA LEU A 41 -11.93 0.25 -11.69
C LEU A 41 -11.13 -0.13 -12.95
N VAL A 42 -9.98 0.52 -13.16
CA VAL A 42 -9.09 0.18 -14.28
C VAL A 42 -8.48 -1.21 -14.10
N ASP A 43 -8.45 -2.00 -15.18
CA ASP A 43 -7.73 -3.28 -15.20
C ASP A 43 -6.23 -3.05 -15.37
N LEU A 44 -5.49 -3.20 -14.27
CA LEU A 44 -4.03 -3.05 -14.26
C LEU A 44 -3.32 -4.23 -14.95
N LYS A 45 -3.88 -5.44 -14.92
CA LYS A 45 -3.23 -6.65 -15.47
C LYS A 45 -3.18 -6.63 -17.00
N GLY A 46 -4.16 -5.99 -17.64
CA GLY A 46 -4.18 -5.78 -19.09
C GLY A 46 -3.22 -4.67 -19.57
N LYS A 47 -2.76 -3.80 -18.68
CA LYS A 47 -1.98 -2.58 -19.02
C LYS A 47 -0.54 -2.60 -18.51
N VAL A 48 -0.25 -3.37 -17.47
CA VAL A 48 1.06 -3.44 -16.82
C VAL A 48 1.55 -4.89 -16.80
N PRO A 49 2.83 -5.15 -17.12
CA PRO A 49 3.42 -6.49 -16.99
C PRO A 49 3.19 -7.09 -15.59
N ALA A 50 2.71 -8.34 -15.53
CA ALA A 50 2.38 -9.01 -14.27
C ALA A 50 3.55 -9.07 -13.27
N VAL A 51 4.79 -9.13 -13.75
CA VAL A 51 6.00 -9.12 -12.91
C VAL A 51 6.10 -7.87 -12.03
N LEU A 52 5.56 -6.74 -12.47
CA LEU A 52 5.55 -5.49 -11.70
C LEU A 52 4.42 -5.45 -10.67
N LEU A 53 3.40 -6.30 -10.82
CA LEU A 53 2.29 -6.43 -9.86
C LEU A 53 2.59 -7.50 -8.80
N GLU A 54 3.44 -8.47 -9.13
CA GLU A 54 3.88 -9.55 -8.24
C GLU A 54 5.20 -9.21 -7.52
N ASP A 55 5.19 -8.13 -6.75
CA ASP A 55 6.33 -7.79 -5.90
C ASP A 55 6.42 -8.76 -4.71
N GLY A 56 7.08 -9.90 -4.91
CA GLY A 56 7.69 -10.64 -3.81
C GLY A 56 7.15 -12.03 -3.49
N LYS A 57 6.52 -12.76 -4.42
CA LYS A 57 6.32 -14.21 -4.23
C LYS A 57 7.63 -15.01 -4.46
N LYS A 58 8.75 -14.55 -3.89
CA LYS A 58 9.89 -15.43 -3.59
C LYS A 58 9.51 -16.26 -2.36
N LYS A 59 8.96 -17.44 -2.65
CA LYS A 59 8.91 -18.67 -1.84
C LYS A 59 9.59 -18.53 -0.46
N LYS A 60 8.84 -18.16 0.58
CA LYS A 60 9.23 -18.45 1.97
C LYS A 60 8.37 -19.62 2.43
N GLY A 61 8.95 -20.80 2.37
CA GLY A 61 8.41 -22.00 2.97
C GLY A 61 8.27 -21.80 4.48
N GLU A 62 7.20 -22.38 5.01
CA GLU A 62 6.97 -22.58 6.42
C GLU A 62 8.12 -23.41 7.02
N ALA A 63 8.67 -22.94 8.14
CA ALA A 63 9.41 -23.76 9.08
C ALA A 63 9.06 -23.23 10.48
N ASP A 64 8.55 -24.17 11.25
CA ASP A 64 7.87 -24.09 12.53
C ASP A 64 8.79 -23.75 13.73
N GLU A 65 8.15 -23.45 14.86
CA GLU A 65 8.63 -23.12 16.21
C GLU A 65 9.90 -23.83 16.73
N GLN A 66 10.72 -23.12 17.54
CA GLN A 66 10.83 -23.40 18.99
C GLN A 66 11.80 -22.47 19.77
N ALA A 67 11.28 -22.05 20.93
CA ALA A 67 11.85 -21.49 22.16
C ALA A 67 13.36 -21.54 22.45
N LYS A 68 13.91 -20.44 23.03
CA LYS A 68 14.35 -20.34 24.45
C LYS A 68 14.98 -18.98 24.83
N ASN A 69 14.76 -18.62 26.10
CA ASN A 69 15.08 -17.39 26.83
C ASN A 69 16.57 -17.09 27.11
N LYS A 70 16.78 -15.83 27.55
CA LYS A 70 17.82 -15.23 28.44
C LYS A 70 19.02 -14.62 27.71
N ASP A 71 19.66 -13.53 28.14
CA ASP A 71 19.44 -12.37 29.04
C ASP A 71 20.78 -11.58 28.93
N VAL A 72 20.72 -10.25 29.00
CA VAL A 72 21.81 -9.22 29.20
C VAL A 72 23.28 -9.49 28.78
N ASP A 73 23.89 -8.54 28.08
CA ASP A 73 24.67 -7.43 28.70
C ASP A 73 25.44 -6.61 27.62
N LEU A 74 25.24 -5.29 27.64
CA LEU A 74 26.16 -4.26 27.17
C LEU A 74 26.72 -3.61 28.46
N PRO A 75 27.95 -3.06 28.53
CA PRO A 75 28.33 -1.97 27.63
C PRO A 75 29.83 -1.66 27.43
N ASN A 76 30.03 -0.67 26.55
CA ASN A 76 30.99 0.43 26.65
C ASN A 76 32.41 0.27 26.08
N GLY A 77 32.85 1.32 25.37
CA GLY A 77 34.25 1.75 25.44
C GLY A 77 34.95 2.17 24.14
N VAL A 78 34.60 3.35 23.62
CA VAL A 78 35.54 4.48 23.35
C VAL A 78 36.75 4.26 22.40
N THR A 79 36.64 4.91 21.23
CA THR A 79 37.61 5.75 20.46
C THR A 79 39.12 5.40 20.43
N SER A 80 39.71 5.40 19.23
CA SER A 80 40.56 6.52 18.74
C SER A 80 41.44 6.11 17.54
N GLU A 81 41.55 7.06 16.62
CA GLU A 81 42.39 7.11 15.42
C GLU A 81 43.89 7.15 15.77
N ASP A 82 44.77 6.59 14.92
CA ASP A 82 45.89 7.33 14.30
C ASP A 82 46.63 6.53 13.21
N LYS A 83 47.27 7.31 12.33
CA LYS A 83 47.95 7.13 11.04
C LYS A 83 48.98 6.01 10.86
N GLY A 84 49.20 5.65 9.59
CA GLY A 84 50.45 5.08 9.09
C GLY A 84 50.54 5.12 7.55
N GLU A 85 51.67 5.59 7.03
CA GLU A 85 51.93 6.07 5.66
C GLU A 85 52.09 4.99 4.55
N ARG A 86 51.98 5.45 3.29
CA ARG A 86 52.37 4.82 2.00
C ARG A 86 53.90 4.47 1.98
N PRO A 87 54.49 3.72 1.01
CA PRO A 87 54.08 3.54 -0.41
C PRO A 87 54.38 2.17 -1.08
N GLY A 88 53.82 1.93 -2.28
CA GLY A 88 54.34 0.93 -3.22
C GLY A 88 53.28 0.21 -4.07
N GLN A 89 52.97 0.74 -5.26
CA GLN A 89 52.52 -0.03 -6.43
C GLN A 89 53.77 -0.46 -7.24
N PRO A 90 53.70 -1.39 -8.22
CA PRO A 90 52.52 -1.91 -8.94
C PRO A 90 52.49 -3.44 -9.15
N VAL A 91 51.32 -4.02 -9.48
CA VAL A 91 51.10 -4.93 -10.64
C VAL A 91 49.62 -5.34 -10.76
N GLU A 92 49.15 -5.43 -12.01
CA GLU A 92 47.79 -5.69 -12.50
C GLU A 92 47.10 -7.00 -12.08
N SER A 93 45.79 -6.92 -11.83
CA SER A 93 44.77 -7.86 -12.37
C SER A 93 43.37 -7.24 -12.25
N THR A 94 42.66 -7.18 -13.37
CA THR A 94 41.29 -6.65 -13.58
C THR A 94 40.19 -7.55 -12.97
N PRO A 95 38.87 -7.25 -13.05
CA PRO A 95 38.11 -5.98 -12.89
C PRO A 95 36.90 -6.18 -11.92
N ARG A 96 36.47 -5.19 -11.09
CA ARG A 96 35.18 -5.30 -10.36
C ARG A 96 34.71 -4.02 -9.61
N GLU A 97 34.50 -2.87 -10.27
CA GLU A 97 33.93 -1.69 -9.57
C GLU A 97 32.91 -0.84 -10.37
N THR A 98 32.24 -1.39 -11.39
CA THR A 98 31.25 -0.62 -12.18
C THR A 98 29.78 -0.97 -11.92
N ASP A 99 29.48 -2.01 -11.13
CA ASP A 99 28.10 -2.50 -10.96
C ASP A 99 27.35 -1.88 -9.77
N ASP A 100 28.07 -1.38 -8.77
CA ASP A 100 27.48 -0.83 -7.53
C ASP A 100 26.92 0.60 -7.73
N GLN A 101 27.59 1.43 -8.56
CA GLN A 101 27.08 2.76 -8.90
C GLN A 101 25.83 2.70 -9.78
N SER A 102 25.76 1.75 -10.71
CA SER A 102 24.66 1.65 -11.68
C SER A 102 23.33 1.28 -11.01
N THR A 103 23.34 0.36 -10.04
CA THR A 103 22.14 -0.03 -9.28
C THR A 103 21.73 1.06 -8.27
N ALA A 104 22.67 1.75 -7.63
CA ALA A 104 22.39 2.86 -6.74
C ALA A 104 21.81 4.08 -7.46
N ILE A 105 22.25 4.38 -8.69
CA ILE A 105 21.73 5.48 -9.52
C ILE A 105 20.30 5.17 -9.98
N VAL A 106 20.01 3.93 -10.40
CA VAL A 106 18.64 3.49 -10.77
C VAL A 106 17.69 3.51 -9.57
N ASN A 107 18.15 3.13 -8.38
CA ASN A 107 17.30 3.21 -7.18
C ASN A 107 17.05 4.66 -6.72
N LYS A 108 18.04 5.55 -6.89
CA LYS A 108 17.88 7.00 -6.61
C LYS A 108 16.89 7.65 -7.58
N THR A 109 16.90 7.27 -8.85
CA THR A 109 15.96 7.82 -9.84
C THR A 109 14.53 7.36 -9.59
N VAL A 110 14.32 6.08 -9.23
CA VAL A 110 13.00 5.58 -8.82
C VAL A 110 12.47 6.32 -7.59
N GLY A 111 13.31 6.58 -6.60
CA GLY A 111 12.94 7.36 -5.41
C GLY A 111 12.39 8.75 -5.76
N ALA A 112 13.07 9.47 -6.65
CA ALA A 112 12.64 10.80 -7.12
C ALA A 112 11.40 10.76 -8.02
N GLN A 113 11.24 9.70 -8.81
CA GLN A 113 10.03 9.47 -9.61
C GLN A 113 8.81 9.21 -8.72
N VAL A 114 8.98 8.46 -7.63
CA VAL A 114 7.93 8.27 -6.62
C VAL A 114 7.56 9.61 -5.99
N ASP A 115 8.53 10.44 -5.59
CA ASP A 115 8.24 11.78 -5.04
C ASP A 115 7.45 12.65 -6.01
N THR A 116 7.80 12.60 -7.29
CA THR A 116 7.10 13.35 -8.35
C THR A 116 5.66 12.85 -8.53
N LEU A 117 5.42 11.54 -8.41
CA LEU A 117 4.06 10.97 -8.40
C LEU A 117 3.28 11.42 -7.16
N LEU A 118 3.88 11.35 -5.98
CA LEU A 118 3.21 11.69 -4.73
C LEU A 118 2.88 13.20 -4.65
N ALA A 119 3.71 14.06 -5.23
CA ALA A 119 3.46 15.50 -5.31
C ALA A 119 2.20 15.85 -6.12
N ARG A 120 1.75 14.98 -7.04
CA ARG A 120 0.53 15.17 -7.84
C ARG A 120 -0.75 14.75 -7.11
N LEU A 121 -0.66 14.05 -5.97
CA LEU A 121 -1.85 13.57 -5.26
C LEU A 121 -2.82 14.69 -4.85
N PRO A 122 -2.37 15.84 -4.30
CA PRO A 122 -3.26 16.96 -3.95
C PRO A 122 -3.93 17.63 -5.16
N GLU A 123 -3.42 17.37 -6.37
CA GLU A 123 -3.89 17.97 -7.63
C GLU A 123 -4.90 17.09 -8.37
N LEU A 124 -5.23 15.91 -7.85
CA LEU A 124 -6.22 15.02 -8.44
C LEU A 124 -7.62 15.68 -8.46
N GLN A 125 -8.31 15.55 -9.60
CA GLN A 125 -9.63 16.18 -9.83
C GLN A 125 -10.70 15.21 -10.35
N HIS A 126 -10.31 14.14 -11.05
CA HIS A 126 -11.25 13.22 -11.67
C HIS A 126 -10.66 11.81 -11.76
N LYS A 127 -11.53 10.82 -12.00
CA LYS A 127 -11.16 9.39 -12.00
C LYS A 127 -10.05 9.04 -12.99
N ASP A 128 -10.03 9.67 -14.17
CA ASP A 128 -9.04 9.31 -15.20
C ASP A 128 -7.61 9.71 -14.78
N ALA A 129 -7.46 10.84 -14.06
CA ALA A 129 -6.18 11.24 -13.48
C ALA A 129 -5.72 10.25 -12.39
N VAL A 130 -6.67 9.74 -11.59
CA VAL A 130 -6.40 8.71 -10.58
C VAL A 130 -5.95 7.41 -11.23
N ASP A 131 -6.67 6.94 -12.25
CA ASP A 131 -6.38 5.70 -12.94
C ASP A 131 -5.03 5.76 -13.68
N GLN A 132 -4.70 6.92 -14.27
CA GLN A 132 -3.40 7.17 -14.89
C GLN A 132 -2.27 7.16 -13.85
N LEU A 133 -2.46 7.83 -12.71
CA LEU A 133 -1.50 7.82 -11.60
C LEU A 133 -1.27 6.40 -11.07
N ALA A 134 -2.33 5.60 -10.96
CA ALA A 134 -2.24 4.19 -10.55
C ALA A 134 -1.38 3.36 -11.51
N LEU A 135 -1.56 3.54 -12.82
CA LEU A 135 -0.76 2.87 -13.86
C LEU A 135 0.71 3.26 -13.76
N GLU A 136 1.00 4.56 -13.66
CA GLU A 136 2.37 5.06 -13.50
C GLU A 136 3.03 4.53 -12.23
N PHE A 137 2.29 4.48 -11.12
CA PHE A 137 2.78 3.94 -9.85
C PHE A 137 3.18 2.47 -9.96
N CYS A 138 2.48 1.66 -10.76
CA CYS A 138 2.82 0.25 -10.93
C CYS A 138 4.22 0.03 -11.52
N PHE A 139 4.74 0.97 -12.33
CA PHE A 139 6.12 0.91 -12.85
C PHE A 139 7.18 1.27 -11.80
N LEU A 140 6.77 1.88 -10.68
CA LEU A 140 7.63 2.20 -9.55
C LEU A 140 7.34 1.30 -8.34
N ASN A 141 6.60 0.22 -8.53
CA ASN A 141 6.19 -0.66 -7.45
C ASN A 141 7.42 -1.21 -6.73
N SER A 142 7.40 -1.06 -5.42
CA SER A 142 8.32 -1.68 -4.48
C SER A 142 7.70 -1.56 -3.09
N LYS A 143 8.16 -2.38 -2.14
CA LYS A 143 7.73 -2.24 -0.74
C LYS A 143 7.95 -0.82 -0.20
N ALA A 144 9.05 -0.17 -0.56
CA ALA A 144 9.35 1.20 -0.14
C ALA A 144 8.39 2.21 -0.77
N SER A 145 8.13 2.10 -2.08
CA SER A 145 7.19 2.96 -2.80
C SER A 145 5.77 2.86 -2.23
N ARG A 146 5.30 1.64 -1.93
CA ARG A 146 3.98 1.41 -1.32
C ARG A 146 3.87 2.02 0.07
N ASN A 147 4.87 1.86 0.91
CA ASN A 147 4.89 2.49 2.24
C ASN A 147 4.84 4.02 2.15
N ARG A 148 5.56 4.62 1.18
CA ARG A 148 5.52 6.08 0.94
C ARG A 148 4.16 6.54 0.44
N LEU A 149 3.55 5.79 -0.48
CA LEU A 149 2.18 6.06 -0.94
C LEU A 149 1.17 6.00 0.21
N ILE A 150 1.22 4.94 1.03
CA ILE A 150 0.34 4.81 2.20
C ILE A 150 0.49 6.03 3.11
N LYS A 151 1.71 6.50 3.35
CA LYS A 151 1.96 7.71 4.16
C LYS A 151 1.38 8.96 3.51
N ALA A 152 1.61 9.18 2.22
CA ALA A 152 1.04 10.32 1.49
C ALA A 152 -0.50 10.31 1.49
N MET A 153 -1.12 9.12 1.48
CA MET A 153 -2.58 8.95 1.56
C MET A 153 -3.18 9.24 2.94
N GLN A 154 -2.37 9.22 4.01
CA GLN A 154 -2.80 9.60 5.36
C GLN A 154 -2.91 11.13 5.49
N ASP A 155 -2.05 11.87 4.79
CA ASP A 155 -1.92 13.32 4.90
C ASP A 155 -2.81 14.08 3.90
N VAL A 156 -4.14 13.95 4.04
CA VAL A 156 -5.10 14.67 3.19
C VAL A 156 -5.07 16.18 3.48
N PRO A 157 -4.90 17.07 2.47
CA PRO A 157 -4.90 18.51 2.68
C PRO A 157 -6.18 19.01 3.37
N LYS A 158 -6.01 19.91 4.35
CA LYS A 158 -7.13 20.48 5.10
C LYS A 158 -8.12 21.18 4.17
N GLY A 159 -9.40 20.85 4.31
CA GLY A 159 -10.46 21.42 3.49
C GLY A 159 -10.66 20.73 2.14
N ARG A 160 -9.77 19.82 1.72
CA ARG A 160 -9.89 19.06 0.47
C ARG A 160 -10.58 17.71 0.65
N THR A 161 -11.78 17.70 1.23
CA THR A 161 -12.54 16.45 1.40
C THR A 161 -13.05 15.86 0.08
N ASP A 162 -13.03 16.66 -1.00
CA ASP A 162 -13.24 16.23 -2.38
C ASP A 162 -12.20 15.20 -2.86
N LEU A 163 -11.02 15.15 -2.24
CA LEU A 163 -9.99 14.17 -2.57
C LEU A 163 -10.27 12.77 -2.00
N LEU A 164 -11.14 12.64 -0.99
CA LEU A 164 -11.35 11.36 -0.30
C LEU A 164 -11.87 10.26 -1.25
N PRO A 165 -12.89 10.50 -2.11
CA PRO A 165 -13.33 9.50 -3.08
C PRO A 165 -12.21 9.15 -4.09
N LEU A 166 -11.42 10.15 -4.51
CA LEU A 166 -10.32 9.96 -5.47
C LEU A 166 -9.18 9.12 -4.89
N TYR A 167 -8.79 9.39 -3.65
CA TYR A 167 -7.77 8.62 -2.94
C TYR A 167 -8.28 7.20 -2.65
N ALA A 168 -9.55 7.05 -2.24
CA ALA A 168 -10.16 5.75 -2.05
C ALA A 168 -10.19 4.93 -3.35
N ARG A 169 -10.48 5.56 -4.50
CA ARG A 169 -10.38 4.91 -5.81
C ARG A 169 -8.96 4.45 -6.12
N LEU A 170 -7.95 5.30 -5.88
CA LEU A 170 -6.54 4.92 -6.09
C LEU A 170 -6.18 3.68 -5.28
N VAL A 171 -6.54 3.69 -4.00
CA VAL A 171 -6.30 2.59 -3.06
C VAL A 171 -7.02 1.32 -3.51
N ALA A 172 -8.27 1.42 -3.95
CA ALA A 172 -9.04 0.28 -4.44
C ALA A 172 -8.47 -0.29 -5.75
N THR A 173 -8.10 0.57 -6.69
CA THR A 173 -7.46 0.19 -7.96
C THR A 173 -6.16 -0.56 -7.71
N LEU A 174 -5.25 -0.01 -6.90
CA LEU A 174 -3.98 -0.67 -6.58
C LEU A 174 -4.18 -1.93 -5.72
N GLY A 175 -5.15 -1.89 -4.81
CA GLY A 175 -5.49 -2.97 -3.88
C GLY A 175 -5.93 -4.27 -4.54
N GLN A 176 -6.33 -4.24 -5.82
CA GLN A 176 -6.63 -5.46 -6.60
C GLN A 176 -5.43 -6.41 -6.71
N TYR A 177 -4.21 -5.85 -6.68
CA TYR A 177 -2.96 -6.61 -6.83
C TYR A 177 -1.99 -6.38 -5.67
N LEU A 178 -2.09 -5.25 -4.97
CA LEU A 178 -1.19 -4.79 -3.92
C LEU A 178 -1.96 -4.63 -2.59
N PRO A 179 -2.36 -5.74 -1.92
CA PRO A 179 -3.27 -5.72 -0.79
C PRO A 179 -2.71 -5.04 0.47
N ASP A 180 -1.39 -4.86 0.55
CA ASP A 180 -0.75 -4.15 1.66
C ASP A 180 -1.07 -2.64 1.67
N ILE A 181 -1.40 -2.05 0.51
CA ILE A 181 -1.83 -0.65 0.41
C ILE A 181 -3.14 -0.39 1.14
N PRO A 182 -4.28 -1.03 0.79
CA PRO A 182 -5.52 -0.83 1.53
C PRO A 182 -5.39 -1.26 2.99
N GLN A 183 -4.70 -2.38 3.28
CA GLN A 183 -4.51 -2.84 4.67
C GLN A 183 -3.80 -1.79 5.54
N GLY A 184 -2.72 -1.19 5.03
CA GLY A 184 -1.95 -0.18 5.77
C GLY A 184 -2.73 1.11 6.01
N LEU A 185 -3.52 1.56 5.04
CA LEU A 185 -4.35 2.74 5.19
C LEU A 185 -5.53 2.50 6.15
N ILE A 186 -6.25 1.38 5.99
CA ILE A 186 -7.39 1.05 6.86
C ILE A 186 -6.96 0.89 8.31
N SER A 187 -5.81 0.24 8.55
CA SER A 187 -5.28 0.08 9.92
C SER A 187 -5.01 1.43 10.58
N TYR A 188 -4.39 2.38 9.85
CA TYR A 188 -4.17 3.74 10.33
C TYR A 188 -5.49 4.46 10.65
N LEU A 189 -6.46 4.39 9.73
CA LEU A 189 -7.74 5.07 9.91
C LEU A 189 -8.54 4.50 11.08
N ASP A 190 -8.53 3.18 11.32
CA ASP A 190 -9.17 2.55 12.48
C ASP A 190 -8.51 2.98 13.80
N GLU A 191 -7.16 2.97 13.86
CA GLU A 191 -6.44 3.43 15.05
C GLU A 191 -6.73 4.90 15.37
N GLU A 192 -6.74 5.75 14.34
CA GLU A 192 -7.09 7.17 14.46
C GLU A 192 -8.54 7.34 14.91
N PHE A 193 -9.49 6.61 14.30
CA PHE A 193 -10.90 6.62 14.69
C PHE A 193 -11.07 6.30 16.18
N ARG A 194 -10.45 5.21 16.66
CA ARG A 194 -10.48 4.80 18.07
C ARG A 194 -9.89 5.88 18.99
N SER A 195 -8.78 6.50 18.58
CA SER A 195 -8.15 7.60 19.32
C SER A 195 -9.08 8.81 19.44
N LEU A 196 -9.75 9.18 18.35
CA LEU A 196 -10.70 10.29 18.30
C LEU A 196 -11.96 10.00 19.11
N GLN A 197 -12.43 8.74 19.12
CA GLN A 197 -13.58 8.28 19.89
C GLN A 197 -13.33 8.37 21.41
N ARG A 198 -12.09 8.16 21.89
CA ARG A 198 -11.71 8.39 23.29
C ARG A 198 -11.65 9.87 23.67
N ARG A 199 -11.58 10.77 22.69
CA ARG A 199 -11.38 12.22 22.87
C ARG A 199 -12.59 13.03 22.40
N LYS A 200 -13.82 12.48 22.50
CA LYS A 200 -15.08 13.10 21.99
C LYS A 200 -15.33 14.53 22.48
N GLN A 201 -14.93 14.85 23.71
CA GLN A 201 -15.14 16.19 24.31
C GLN A 201 -14.25 17.29 23.73
N LYS A 202 -13.23 16.95 22.93
CA LYS A 202 -12.33 17.94 22.31
C LYS A 202 -12.96 18.46 21.01
N GLU A 203 -13.68 19.56 21.06
CA GLU A 203 -14.42 20.11 19.91
C GLU A 203 -13.52 20.43 18.71
N PHE A 204 -12.30 20.91 18.95
CA PHE A 204 -11.34 21.22 17.88
C PHE A 204 -10.93 20.01 17.02
N LEU A 205 -11.21 18.77 17.47
CA LEU A 205 -10.99 17.55 16.69
C LEU A 205 -12.19 17.19 15.78
N GLY A 206 -13.26 17.99 15.77
CA GLY A 206 -14.46 17.72 14.98
C GLY A 206 -14.17 17.54 13.49
N GLN A 207 -13.33 18.40 12.90
CA GLN A 207 -12.95 18.29 11.50
C GLN A 207 -12.19 16.99 11.20
N VAL A 208 -11.27 16.59 12.08
CA VAL A 208 -10.50 15.34 11.93
C VAL A 208 -11.41 14.12 12.03
N ARG A 209 -12.36 14.12 12.99
CA ARG A 209 -13.39 13.06 13.09
C ARG A 209 -14.20 12.92 11.81
N THR A 210 -14.73 14.04 11.31
CA THR A 210 -15.52 14.04 10.08
C THR A 210 -14.70 13.55 8.89
N SER A 211 -13.45 14.00 8.76
CA SER A 211 -12.56 13.56 7.68
C SER A 211 -12.26 12.06 7.74
N ASN A 212 -11.90 11.55 8.93
CA ASN A 212 -11.58 10.14 9.14
C ASN A 212 -12.78 9.23 8.83
N ILE A 213 -13.97 9.55 9.36
CA ILE A 213 -15.20 8.77 9.09
C ILE A 213 -15.58 8.82 7.61
N ARG A 214 -15.51 9.99 6.97
CA ARG A 214 -15.77 10.10 5.53
C ARG A 214 -14.81 9.23 4.74
N TYR A 215 -13.53 9.23 5.07
CA TYR A 215 -12.55 8.44 4.35
C TYR A 215 -12.81 6.92 4.49
N LEU A 216 -13.12 6.45 5.70
CA LEU A 216 -13.55 5.06 5.92
C LEU A 216 -14.82 4.73 5.13
N ALA A 217 -15.78 5.66 5.05
CA ALA A 217 -16.99 5.48 4.27
C ALA A 217 -16.69 5.36 2.77
N GLU A 218 -15.82 6.21 2.22
CA GLU A 218 -15.41 6.13 0.81
C GLU A 218 -14.72 4.78 0.50
N LEU A 219 -13.78 4.35 1.34
CA LEU A 219 -13.14 3.04 1.20
C LEU A 219 -14.15 1.89 1.31
N THR A 220 -15.19 2.04 2.13
CA THR A 220 -16.26 1.04 2.29
C THR A 220 -17.08 0.91 1.01
N LYS A 221 -17.39 2.02 0.31
CA LYS A 221 -18.11 1.99 -0.97
C LYS A 221 -17.36 1.20 -2.05
N PHE A 222 -16.02 1.24 -2.02
CA PHE A 222 -15.17 0.41 -2.89
C PHE A 222 -15.05 -1.05 -2.44
N GLY A 223 -15.64 -1.43 -1.30
CA GLY A 223 -15.60 -2.80 -0.78
C GLY A 223 -14.21 -3.23 -0.28
N VAL A 224 -13.29 -2.29 -0.03
CA VAL A 224 -11.94 -2.62 0.47
C VAL A 224 -11.84 -2.70 1.98
N VAL A 225 -12.81 -2.14 2.71
CA VAL A 225 -12.87 -2.17 4.18
C VAL A 225 -13.53 -3.48 4.64
N PRO A 226 -12.87 -4.29 5.48
CA PRO A 226 -13.49 -5.48 6.06
C PRO A 226 -14.71 -5.14 6.93
N GLU A 227 -15.75 -5.98 6.87
CA GLU A 227 -17.01 -5.76 7.60
C GLU A 227 -16.82 -5.55 9.11
N HIS A 228 -15.89 -6.27 9.73
CA HIS A 228 -15.63 -6.14 11.17
C HIS A 228 -15.14 -4.74 11.56
N VAL A 229 -14.38 -4.05 10.70
CA VAL A 229 -13.93 -2.67 10.94
C VAL A 229 -15.12 -1.72 10.91
N ILE A 230 -16.00 -1.88 9.91
CA ILE A 230 -17.20 -1.06 9.73
C ILE A 230 -18.13 -1.19 10.95
N PHE A 231 -18.39 -2.41 11.41
CA PHE A 231 -19.25 -2.64 12.57
C PHE A 231 -18.68 -2.04 13.87
N HIS A 232 -17.35 -1.98 14.01
CA HIS A 232 -16.72 -1.31 15.13
C HIS A 232 -16.92 0.21 15.10
N CYS A 233 -16.98 0.83 13.92
CA CYS A 233 -17.24 2.26 13.79
C CYS A 233 -18.67 2.66 14.17
N PHE A 234 -19.65 1.76 13.99
CA PHE A 234 -21.06 1.99 14.30
C PHE A 234 -21.47 1.70 15.75
N LYS A 235 -20.57 1.11 16.55
CA LYS A 235 -20.80 0.78 17.95
C LYS A 235 -20.51 1.96 18.88
#